data_AF-A0A101MKX3-F1
#
_entry.id   AF-A0A101MKX3-F1
#
_cell.length_a   1.000
_cell.length_b   1.000
_cell.length_c   1.000
_cell.angle_alpha   90.00
_cell.angle_beta   90.00
_cell.angle_gamma   90.00
#
_symmetry.space_group_name_H-M   'P 1'
#
loop_
_entity.id
_entity.type
_entity.pdbx_description
1 polymer ?
#
loop_
_entity_poly.entity_id
_entity_poly.type
_entity_poly.pdbx_seq_one_letter_code
_entity_poly.pdbx_strand_id
1 'polypeptide(L)'
;MYREKASRSYHWIVFVMSSIVIELPFTLITALIYWFLWYFPAGLQTDPTHAGYALLCYWLFSIFTVSLGYLIAAWMPNLNASLMANGFFFMFVNTFAGTLTARE
;
A
#
# COMPACT_ATOMS: atom_id res chain seq x y z
N MET A 1 -16.70 15.36 -5.03
CA MET A 1 -17.45 15.35 -3.76
C MET A 1 -18.46 16.49 -3.59
N TYR A 2 -18.14 17.75 -3.93
CA TYR A 2 -19.10 18.88 -3.73
C TYR A 2 -20.41 18.72 -4.54
N ARG A 3 -20.32 18.12 -5.74
CA ARG A 3 -21.48 17.79 -6.58
C ARG A 3 -22.39 16.68 -6.03
N GLU A 4 -21.84 15.58 -5.54
CA GLU A 4 -22.65 14.45 -5.00
C GLU A 4 -23.23 14.71 -3.63
N LYS A 5 -22.57 15.52 -2.79
CA LYS A 5 -23.14 15.97 -1.51
C LYS A 5 -24.37 16.87 -1.73
N ALA A 6 -24.39 17.67 -2.79
CA ALA A 6 -25.52 18.54 -3.12
C ALA A 6 -26.73 17.75 -3.67
N SER A 7 -26.51 16.63 -4.37
CA SER A 7 -27.59 15.80 -4.94
C SER A 7 -28.12 14.71 -4.01
N ARG A 8 -27.52 14.52 -2.81
CA ARG A 8 -27.85 13.44 -1.83
C ARG A 8 -27.85 12.02 -2.43
N SER A 9 -27.18 11.79 -3.55
CA SER A 9 -27.28 10.51 -4.28
C SER A 9 -26.58 9.34 -3.58
N TYR A 10 -25.55 9.61 -2.76
CA TYR A 10 -24.79 8.57 -2.05
C TYR A 10 -24.39 8.99 -0.64
N HIS A 11 -24.49 8.04 0.30
CA HIS A 11 -23.94 8.21 1.65
C HIS A 11 -22.40 8.13 1.59
N TRP A 12 -21.70 9.00 2.32
CA TRP A 12 -20.24 9.13 2.23
C TRP A 12 -19.50 7.83 2.55
N ILE A 13 -20.04 6.99 3.44
CA ILE A 13 -19.50 5.65 3.74
C ILE A 13 -19.43 4.77 2.50
N VAL A 14 -20.46 4.78 1.65
CA VAL A 14 -20.53 3.88 0.48
C VAL A 14 -19.43 4.25 -0.51
N PHE A 15 -19.18 5.56 -0.66
CA PHE A 15 -18.11 6.08 -1.51
C PHE A 15 -16.71 5.66 -1.01
N VAL A 16 -16.45 5.77 0.29
CA VAL A 16 -15.15 5.37 0.85
C VAL A 16 -14.97 3.85 0.75
N MET A 17 -16.01 3.07 1.05
CA MET A 17 -15.95 1.61 0.97
C MET A 17 -15.73 1.12 -0.46
N SER A 18 -16.38 1.73 -1.47
CA SER A 18 -16.15 1.36 -2.87
C SER A 18 -14.70 1.60 -3.30
N SER A 19 -14.08 2.68 -2.83
CA SER A 19 -12.68 2.98 -3.13
C SER A 19 -11.72 2.00 -2.47
N ILE A 20 -12.00 1.55 -1.24
CA ILE A 20 -11.16 0.55 -0.55
C ILE A 20 -11.30 -0.82 -1.24
N VAL A 21 -12.52 -1.21 -1.62
CA VAL A 21 -12.79 -2.51 -2.25
C VAL A 21 -12.07 -2.65 -3.59
N ILE A 22 -11.94 -1.57 -4.38
CA ILE A 22 -11.26 -1.62 -5.68
C ILE A 22 -9.72 -1.69 -5.56
N GLU A 23 -9.17 -1.22 -4.44
CA GLU A 23 -7.73 -1.21 -4.18
C GLU A 23 -7.18 -2.59 -3.79
N LEU A 24 -7.97 -3.42 -3.11
CA LEU A 24 -7.57 -4.78 -2.74
C LEU A 24 -7.19 -5.68 -3.94
N PRO A 25 -8.00 -5.77 -5.02
CA PRO A 25 -7.60 -6.56 -6.20
C PRO A 25 -6.43 -5.91 -6.95
N PHE A 26 -6.35 -4.58 -6.98
CA PHE A 26 -5.27 -3.87 -7.66
C PHE A 26 -3.91 -4.10 -6.97
N THR A 27 -3.87 -4.01 -5.64
CA THR A 27 -2.68 -4.31 -4.83
C THR A 27 -2.27 -5.78 -4.93
N LEU A 28 -3.23 -6.70 -5.07
CA LEU A 28 -2.94 -8.13 -5.27
C LEU A 28 -2.28 -8.40 -6.63
N ILE A 29 -2.80 -7.80 -7.71
CA ILE A 29 -2.24 -7.99 -9.07
C ILE A 29 -0.83 -7.40 -9.13
N THR A 30 -0.62 -6.20 -8.61
CA THR A 30 0.71 -5.56 -8.59
C THR A 30 1.69 -6.33 -7.72
N ALA A 31 1.25 -6.86 -6.57
CA ALA A 31 2.04 -7.73 -5.72
C ALA A 31 2.46 -9.03 -6.42
N LEU A 32 1.55 -9.68 -7.15
CA LEU A 32 1.85 -10.90 -7.91
C LEU A 32 2.85 -10.66 -9.03
N ILE A 33 2.67 -9.59 -9.81
CA ILE A 33 3.58 -9.23 -10.91
C ILE A 33 4.98 -8.95 -10.36
N TYR A 34 5.08 -8.15 -9.29
CA TYR A 34 6.36 -7.82 -8.69
C TYR A 34 7.03 -9.04 -8.08
N TRP A 35 6.26 -9.87 -7.36
CA TRP A 35 6.77 -11.12 -6.79
C TRP A 35 7.32 -12.05 -7.87
N PHE A 36 6.62 -12.22 -8.99
CA PHE A 36 7.10 -13.02 -10.11
C PHE A 36 8.39 -12.46 -10.73
N LEU A 37 8.50 -11.13 -10.85
CA LEU A 37 9.67 -10.51 -11.44
C LEU A 37 10.92 -10.58 -10.54
N TRP A 38 10.75 -10.53 -9.22
CA TRP A 38 11.88 -10.49 -8.29
C TRP A 38 12.27 -11.89 -7.75
N TYR A 39 11.28 -12.77 -7.54
CA TYR A 39 11.50 -14.03 -6.81
C TYR A 39 12.22 -15.07 -7.65
N PHE A 40 11.89 -15.15 -8.94
CA PHE A 40 12.53 -16.08 -9.88
C PHE A 40 14.01 -15.75 -10.18
N PRO A 41 14.41 -14.49 -10.47
CA PRO A 41 15.82 -14.19 -10.69
C PRO A 41 16.67 -14.17 -9.41
N ALA A 42 16.06 -14.00 -8.23
CA ALA A 42 16.79 -14.00 -6.97
C ALA A 42 17.28 -15.40 -6.54
N GLY A 43 16.79 -16.48 -7.16
CA GLY A 43 17.26 -17.84 -6.91
C GLY A 43 16.99 -18.35 -5.48
N LEU A 44 15.96 -17.81 -4.82
CA LEU A 44 15.56 -18.25 -3.47
C LEU A 44 15.01 -19.68 -3.48
N GLN A 45 14.97 -20.29 -2.29
CA GLN A 45 14.41 -21.63 -2.07
C GLN A 45 13.00 -21.72 -2.68
N THR A 46 12.84 -22.58 -3.68
CA THR A 46 11.59 -22.75 -4.45
C THR A 46 10.53 -23.57 -3.73
N ASP A 47 10.74 -23.87 -2.45
CA ASP A 47 9.76 -24.56 -1.62
C ASP A 47 8.44 -23.75 -1.59
N PRO A 48 7.30 -24.37 -1.94
CA PRO A 48 6.01 -23.67 -2.06
C PRO A 48 5.60 -22.92 -0.78
N THR A 49 6.01 -23.43 0.38
CA THR A 49 5.77 -22.82 1.70
C THR A 49 6.52 -21.50 1.87
N HIS A 50 7.77 -21.43 1.42
CA HIS A 50 8.61 -20.23 1.51
C HIS A 50 8.20 -19.18 0.45
N ALA A 51 7.91 -19.64 -0.76
CA ALA A 51 7.38 -18.83 -1.86
C ALA A 51 6.06 -18.13 -1.47
N GLY A 52 5.11 -18.92 -0.94
CA GLY A 52 3.81 -18.41 -0.50
C GLY A 52 3.91 -17.44 0.68
N TYR A 53 4.79 -17.73 1.65
CA TYR A 53 5.03 -16.83 2.78
C TYR A 53 5.59 -15.46 2.33
N ALA A 54 6.59 -15.47 1.42
CA ALA A 54 7.17 -14.24 0.89
C ALA A 54 6.13 -13.40 0.12
N LEU A 55 5.27 -14.04 -0.68
CA LEU A 55 4.18 -13.37 -1.38
C LEU A 55 3.17 -12.75 -0.40
N LEU A 56 2.74 -13.48 0.63
CA LEU A 56 1.80 -13.00 1.64
C LEU A 56 2.35 -11.80 2.41
N CYS A 57 3.61 -11.86 2.86
CA CYS A 57 4.26 -10.74 3.52
C CYS A 57 4.34 -9.50 2.61
N TYR A 58 4.65 -9.70 1.32
CA TYR A 58 4.71 -8.59 0.37
C TYR A 58 3.32 -7.97 0.11
N TRP A 59 2.30 -8.81 -0.04
CA TRP A 59 0.93 -8.33 -0.27
C TRP A 59 0.38 -7.55 0.93
N LEU A 60 0.59 -8.05 2.16
CA LEU A 60 0.22 -7.33 3.38
C LEU A 60 0.94 -5.99 3.50
N PHE A 61 2.24 -5.95 3.15
CA PHE A 61 3.02 -4.71 3.14
C PHE A 61 2.54 -3.71 2.08
N SER A 62 2.10 -4.20 0.92
CA SER A 62 1.52 -3.36 -0.14
C SER A 62 0.21 -2.71 0.31
N ILE A 63 -0.70 -3.47 0.94
CA ILE A 63 -1.95 -2.94 1.52
C ILE A 63 -1.65 -1.88 2.58
N PHE A 64 -0.68 -2.14 3.46
CA PHE A 64 -0.25 -1.18 4.46
C PHE A 64 0.21 0.14 3.83
N THR A 65 1.07 0.07 2.81
CA THR A 65 1.60 1.27 2.12
C THR A 65 0.49 2.09 1.46
N VAL A 66 -0.47 1.43 0.80
CA VAL A 66 -1.62 2.12 0.17
C VAL A 66 -2.54 2.76 1.21
N SER A 67 -2.82 2.07 2.33
CA SER A 67 -3.64 2.61 3.41
C SER A 67 -3.01 3.84 4.07
N LEU A 68 -1.69 3.84 4.21
CA LEU A 68 -0.92 4.97 4.72
C LEU A 68 -1.00 6.16 3.75
N GLY A 69 -0.90 5.91 2.44
CA GLY A 69 -1.10 6.93 1.41
C GLY A 69 -2.49 7.59 1.49
N TYR A 70 -3.54 6.81 1.73
CA TYR A 70 -4.90 7.33 1.94
C TYR A 70 -5.02 8.21 3.19
N LEU A 71 -4.37 7.83 4.29
CA LEU A 71 -4.35 8.63 5.52
C LEU A 71 -3.70 10.01 5.28
N ILE A 72 -2.56 10.04 4.61
CA ILE A 72 -1.85 11.29 4.30
C ILE A 72 -2.66 12.16 3.35
N ALA A 73 -3.27 11.56 2.32
CA ALA A 73 -4.12 12.26 1.37
C ALA A 73 -5.36 12.88 2.03
N ALA A 74 -5.90 12.25 3.08
CA ALA A 74 -7.02 12.79 3.85
C ALA A 74 -6.64 13.97 4.76
N TRP A 75 -5.37 14.04 5.22
CA TRP A 75 -4.89 15.12 6.08
C TRP A 75 -4.40 16.35 5.33
N MET A 76 -4.00 16.21 4.07
CA MET A 76 -3.39 17.29 3.31
C MET A 76 -4.43 18.08 2.49
N PRO A 77 -4.38 19.43 2.50
CA PRO A 77 -5.32 20.27 1.76
C PRO A 77 -5.01 20.35 0.25
N ASN A 78 -3.78 20.00 -0.16
CA ASN A 78 -3.28 20.12 -1.52
C ASN A 78 -2.55 18.85 -1.96
N LEU A 79 -2.66 18.50 -3.25
CA LEU A 79 -2.06 17.29 -3.83
C LEU A 79 -0.53 17.30 -3.72
N ASN A 80 0.11 18.43 -4.02
CA ASN A 80 1.58 18.56 -3.94
C ASN A 80 2.11 18.36 -2.52
N ALA A 81 1.39 18.84 -1.51
CA ALA A 81 1.75 18.65 -0.11
C ALA A 81 1.63 17.17 0.31
N SER A 82 0.60 16.47 -0.19
CA SER A 82 0.43 15.03 0.05
C SER A 82 1.57 14.20 -0.53
N LEU A 83 2.05 14.52 -1.74
CA LEU A 83 3.18 13.83 -2.37
C LEU A 83 4.47 14.00 -1.57
N MET A 84 4.76 15.22 -1.10
CA MET A 84 5.93 15.50 -0.26
C MET A 84 5.85 14.79 1.09
N ALA A 85 4.69 14.84 1.75
CA ALA A 85 4.47 14.17 3.03
C ALA A 85 4.58 12.65 2.92
N ASN A 86 4.08 12.05 1.83
CA ASN A 86 4.17 10.61 1.60
C ASN A 86 5.62 10.12 1.60
N GLY A 87 6.53 10.84 0.94
CA GLY A 87 7.96 10.50 0.96
C GLY A 87 8.58 10.55 2.35
N PHE A 88 8.20 11.54 3.17
CA PHE A 88 8.68 11.67 4.55
C PHE A 88 8.23 10.51 5.44
N PHE A 89 6.93 10.19 5.44
CA PHE A 89 6.39 9.11 6.26
C PHE A 89 6.89 7.74 5.81
N PHE A 90 7.07 7.52 4.50
CA PHE A 90 7.62 6.27 3.99
C PHE A 90 9.08 6.06 4.43
N MET A 91 9.90 7.12 4.37
CA MET A 91 11.28 7.09 4.88
C MET A 91 11.32 6.79 6.38
N PHE A 92 10.45 7.42 7.18
CA PHE A 92 10.35 7.15 8.61
C PHE A 92 10.08 5.68 8.90
N VAL A 93 9.05 5.09 8.28
CA VAL A 93 8.72 3.66 8.46
C VAL A 93 9.91 2.77 8.07
N ASN A 94 10.58 3.08 6.97
CA ASN A 94 11.73 2.29 6.51
C ASN A 94 12.93 2.37 7.46
N THR A 95 13.19 3.52 8.09
CA THR A 95 14.27 3.67 9.07
C THR A 95 14.02 2.81 10.33
N PHE A 96 12.78 2.72 10.79
CA PHE A 96 12.43 1.88 11.95
C PHE A 96 12.24 0.39 11.61
N ALA A 97 12.28 0.01 10.32
CA ALA A 97 12.19 -1.38 9.89
C ALA A 97 13.44 -2.23 10.24
N GLY A 98 14.43 -1.64 10.93
CA GLY A 98 15.57 -2.37 11.50
C GLY A 98 16.65 -2.78 10.51
N THR A 99 16.53 -2.40 9.23
CA THR A 99 17.53 -2.69 8.19
C THR A 99 18.84 -1.94 8.39
N LEU A 100 18.81 -0.85 9.16
CA LEU A 100 19.97 0.02 9.46
C LEU A 100 20.58 -0.22 10.85
N THR A 101 19.99 -1.09 11.67
CA THR A 101 20.54 -1.41 12.99
C THR A 101 21.65 -2.44 12.83
N ALA A 102 22.87 -2.10 13.27
CA ALA A 102 23.98 -3.05 13.33
C ALA A 102 23.60 -4.21 14.26
N ARG A 103 23.72 -5.44 13.74
CA ARG A 103 23.54 -6.65 14.54
C ARG A 103 24.80 -6.86 15.38
N GLU A 104 24.69 -6.60 16.68
CA GLU A 104 25.51 -7.23 17.71
C GLU A 104 24.69 -8.34 18.37
#